data_AF-A0A383DJS5-F1
#
_entry.id   AF-A0A383DJS5-F1
#
_cell.length_a   1.000
_cell.length_b   1.000
_cell.length_c   1.000
_cell.angle_alpha   90.00
_cell.angle_beta   90.00
_cell.angle_gamma   90.00
#
_symmetry.space_group_name_H-M   'P 1'
#
loop_
_entity.id
_entity.type
_entity.pdbx_description
1 polymer ?
#
loop_
_entity_poly.entity_id
_entity_poly.type
_entity_poly.pdbx_seq_one_letter_code
_entity_poly.pdbx_strand_id
1 'polypeptide(L)'
;MLKLSELIKHKWTVLVFAILINLGLAELLFYFVYPQPVHAVRYSLWGWEHIPNIRYKFVPTSKEVVSYIEYNSDGFRGSDEYSLPVAEGTLRLAVLGDSEAEGVVDYPYMYATVLEKLLNEHTVLSDKHAYTRAEVLKAGVYGYGPCQMLRLFEARVMRYRPNIVYLLHNHKFAGDDFCRLNNNEELVYEDLQYNDLEYYGRWIMG
;
A
#
# COMPACT_ATOMS: atom_id res chain seq x y z
N MET A 1 45.15 -40.79 -7.31
CA MET A 1 45.22 -39.49 -8.02
C MET A 1 43.81 -38.98 -8.24
N LEU A 2 43.33 -38.03 -7.44
CA LEU A 2 42.06 -37.35 -7.71
C LEU A 2 42.17 -36.63 -9.06
N LYS A 3 41.19 -36.84 -9.95
CA LYS A 3 41.17 -36.20 -11.27
C LYS A 3 41.15 -34.69 -11.08
N LEU A 4 41.98 -33.97 -11.83
CA LEU A 4 42.09 -32.50 -11.78
C LEU A 4 40.72 -31.80 -11.89
N SER A 5 39.77 -32.41 -12.61
CA SER A 5 38.39 -31.96 -12.73
C SER A 5 37.58 -32.00 -11.42
N GLU A 6 37.83 -32.95 -10.51
CA GLU A 6 37.17 -32.98 -9.20
C GLU A 6 37.76 -31.94 -8.25
N LEU A 7 39.08 -31.75 -8.31
CA LEU A 7 39.77 -30.73 -7.51
C LEU A 7 39.30 -29.31 -7.89
N ILE A 8 39.04 -29.06 -9.17
CA ILE A 8 38.50 -27.78 -9.66
C ILE A 8 37.03 -27.61 -9.25
N LYS A 9 36.21 -28.66 -9.35
CA LYS A 9 34.80 -28.61 -8.92
C LYS A 9 34.66 -28.24 -7.44
N HIS A 10 35.45 -28.85 -6.55
CA HIS A 10 35.40 -28.54 -5.12
C HIS A 10 35.79 -27.10 -4.79
N LYS A 11 36.74 -26.50 -5.54
CA LYS A 11 37.11 -25.08 -5.36
C LYS A 11 35.97 -24.14 -5.71
N TRP A 12 35.26 -24.41 -6.80
CA TRP A 12 34.07 -23.64 -7.19
C TRP A 12 32.92 -23.82 -6.19
N THR A 13 32.71 -25.05 -5.69
CA THR A 13 31.69 -25.31 -4.65
C THR A 13 31.98 -24.52 -3.38
N VAL A 14 33.23 -24.54 -2.90
CA VAL A 14 33.64 -23.77 -1.71
C VAL A 14 33.48 -22.27 -1.95
N LEU A 15 33.85 -21.78 -3.13
CA LEU A 15 33.72 -20.36 -3.49
C LEU A 15 32.24 -19.92 -3.52
N VAL A 16 31.38 -20.65 -4.22
CA VAL A 16 29.94 -20.36 -4.30
C VAL A 16 29.31 -20.43 -2.90
N PHE A 17 29.63 -21.45 -2.12
CA PHE A 17 29.13 -21.60 -0.76
C PHE A 17 29.57 -20.43 0.14
N ALA A 18 30.84 -20.02 0.06
CA ALA A 18 31.35 -18.88 0.80
C ALA A 18 30.65 -17.58 0.38
N ILE A 19 30.42 -17.35 -0.92
CA ILE A 19 29.68 -16.19 -1.42
C ILE A 19 28.25 -16.18 -0.85
N LEU A 20 27.52 -17.29 -0.96
CA LEU A 20 26.15 -17.38 -0.46
C LEU A 20 26.05 -17.15 1.05
N ILE A 21 26.97 -17.71 1.84
CA ILE A 21 27.03 -17.47 3.29
C ILE A 21 27.29 -16.01 3.60
N ASN A 22 28.27 -15.38 2.93
CA ASN A 22 28.60 -13.98 3.20
C ASN A 22 27.46 -13.04 2.78
N LEU A 23 26.80 -13.32 1.66
CA LEU A 23 25.60 -12.57 1.25
C LEU A 23 24.46 -12.75 2.27
N GLY A 24 24.22 -13.97 2.75
CA GLY A 24 23.21 -14.23 3.78
C GLY A 24 23.52 -13.53 5.11
N LEU A 25 24.79 -13.53 5.54
CA LEU A 25 25.23 -12.82 6.75
C LEU A 25 25.14 -11.30 6.57
N ALA A 26 25.50 -10.78 5.40
CA ALA A 26 25.38 -9.36 5.09
C ALA A 26 23.91 -8.92 5.09
N GLU A 27 23.01 -9.68 4.46
CA GLU A 27 21.56 -9.41 4.47
C GLU A 27 21.02 -9.41 5.90
N LEU A 28 21.40 -10.38 6.73
CA LEU A 28 20.99 -10.46 8.13
C LEU A 28 21.53 -9.27 8.93
N LEU A 29 22.78 -8.87 8.71
CA LEU A 29 23.35 -7.68 9.33
C LEU A 29 22.62 -6.40 8.88
N PHE A 30 22.35 -6.23 7.58
CA PHE A 30 21.60 -5.09 7.08
C PHE A 30 20.18 -5.09 7.65
N TYR A 31 19.49 -6.23 7.70
CA TYR A 31 18.17 -6.34 8.30
C TYR A 31 18.13 -5.83 9.76
N PHE A 32 19.13 -6.15 10.57
CA PHE A 32 19.17 -5.73 11.98
C PHE A 32 19.74 -4.33 12.21
N VAL A 33 20.76 -3.92 11.44
CA VAL A 33 21.51 -2.67 11.69
C VAL A 33 21.02 -1.51 10.81
N TYR A 34 20.57 -1.80 9.59
CA TYR A 34 20.09 -0.84 8.59
C TYR A 34 18.87 -1.40 7.88
N PRO A 35 17.73 -1.57 8.59
CA PRO A 35 16.51 -2.08 7.96
C PRO A 35 16.21 -1.21 6.75
N GLN A 36 16.31 -1.80 5.55
CA GLN A 36 16.05 -1.07 4.31
C GLN A 36 14.60 -0.58 4.36
N PRO A 37 14.31 0.61 3.80
CA PRO A 37 12.94 1.03 3.63
C PRO A 37 12.24 -0.03 2.79
N VAL A 38 11.40 -0.85 3.43
CA VAL A 38 10.52 -1.74 2.70
C VAL A 38 9.55 -0.84 1.99
N HIS A 39 9.69 -0.73 0.66
CA HIS A 39 8.63 -0.19 -0.17
C HIS A 39 7.46 -1.15 0.00
N ALA A 40 6.52 -0.80 0.89
CA ALA A 40 5.36 -1.63 1.21
C ALA A 40 4.29 -1.59 0.11
N VAL A 41 4.75 -1.40 -1.12
CA VAL A 41 3.97 -1.33 -2.35
C VAL A 41 4.51 -2.36 -3.33
N ARG A 42 3.61 -2.93 -4.13
CA ARG A 42 3.92 -3.75 -5.29
C ARG A 42 3.36 -3.06 -6.53
N TYR A 43 3.85 -3.47 -7.70
CA TYR A 43 3.32 -2.97 -8.97
C TYR A 43 1.87 -3.42 -9.18
N SER A 44 1.09 -2.54 -9.81
CA SER A 44 -0.28 -2.79 -10.24
C SER A 44 -0.50 -2.21 -11.65
N LEU A 45 -1.63 -2.53 -12.27
CA LEU A 45 -2.02 -1.96 -13.57
C LEU A 45 -2.10 -0.43 -13.54
N TRP A 46 -2.32 0.18 -12.38
CA TRP A 46 -2.45 1.62 -12.20
C TRP A 46 -1.28 2.21 -11.43
N GLY A 47 -0.06 1.68 -11.63
CA GLY A 47 1.14 2.17 -10.97
C GLY A 47 1.61 1.22 -9.89
N TRP A 48 1.08 1.40 -8.70
CA TRP A 48 1.43 0.63 -7.51
C TRP A 48 0.21 0.40 -6.64
N GLU A 49 0.35 -0.48 -5.65
CA GLU A 49 -0.65 -0.76 -4.63
C GLU A 49 0.03 -1.30 -3.38
N HIS A 50 -0.58 -1.12 -2.21
CA HIS A 50 -0.04 -1.69 -0.98
C HIS A 50 0.07 -3.22 -1.04
N ILE A 51 1.12 -3.76 -0.42
CA ILE A 51 1.25 -5.19 -0.17
C ILE A 51 0.30 -5.56 0.99
N PRO A 52 -0.71 -6.42 0.77
CA PRO A 52 -1.64 -6.79 1.83
C PRO A 52 -0.96 -7.52 2.99
N ASN A 53 -1.52 -7.40 4.20
CA ASN A 53 -1.05 -8.05 5.43
C ASN A 53 0.41 -7.76 5.79
N ILE A 54 0.97 -6.63 5.35
CA ILE A 54 2.32 -6.21 5.70
C ILE A 54 2.28 -5.28 6.92
N ARG A 55 3.34 -5.35 7.73
CA ARG A 55 3.63 -4.37 8.79
C ARG A 55 5.10 -3.98 8.71
N TYR A 56 5.38 -2.69 8.79
CA TYR A 56 6.73 -2.16 8.69
C TYR A 56 6.91 -0.89 9.52
N LYS A 57 8.18 -0.56 9.77
CA LYS A 57 8.59 0.66 10.45
C LYS A 57 8.84 1.74 9.40
N PHE A 58 8.10 2.84 9.50
CA PHE A 58 8.31 4.04 8.69
C PHE A 58 9.15 5.05 9.46
N VAL A 59 10.25 5.48 8.85
CA VAL A 59 11.14 6.51 9.40
C VAL A 59 11.27 7.60 8.33
N PRO A 60 10.68 8.79 8.51
CA PRO A 60 10.78 9.89 7.57
C PRO A 60 12.21 10.42 7.54
N THR A 61 12.57 11.12 6.45
CA THR A 61 13.90 11.73 6.29
C THR A 61 14.27 12.66 7.44
N SER A 62 13.28 13.38 8.01
CA SER A 62 13.51 14.26 9.17
C SER A 62 13.87 13.51 10.45
N LYS A 63 13.53 12.22 10.55
CA LYS A 63 13.68 11.37 11.74
C LYS A 63 12.93 11.87 12.98
N GLU A 64 12.01 12.83 12.82
CA GLU A 64 11.29 13.44 13.94
C GLU A 64 10.22 12.52 14.53
N VAL A 65 9.58 11.71 13.68
CA VAL A 65 8.51 10.79 14.07
C VAL A 65 8.76 9.44 13.45
N VAL A 66 8.88 8.40 14.27
CA VAL A 66 8.91 7.01 13.82
C VAL A 66 7.49 6.46 13.95
N SER A 67 6.96 5.86 12.89
CA SER A 67 5.61 5.28 12.92
C SER A 67 5.61 3.82 12.47
N TYR A 68 4.64 3.06 12.96
CA TYR A 68 4.41 1.69 12.51
C TYR A 68 3.23 1.69 11.54
N ILE A 69 3.53 1.29 10.30
CA ILE A 69 2.54 1.19 9.24
C ILE A 69 2.18 -0.28 9.04
N GLU A 70 0.89 -0.52 8.85
CA GLU A 70 0.32 -1.82 8.51
C GLU A 70 -0.85 -1.64 7.56
N TYR A 71 -1.07 -2.67 6.74
CA TYR A 71 -2.20 -2.76 5.84
C TYR A 71 -2.92 -4.09 6.01
N ASN A 72 -4.25 -4.05 5.93
CA ASN A 72 -5.11 -5.22 6.09
C ASN A 72 -5.08 -6.13 4.86
N SER A 73 -5.96 -7.14 4.81
CA SER A 73 -6.02 -8.12 3.72
C SER A 73 -6.33 -7.53 2.33
N ASP A 74 -6.83 -6.30 2.26
CA ASP A 74 -7.11 -5.56 1.03
C ASP A 74 -6.13 -4.44 0.70
N GLY A 75 -5.13 -4.25 1.56
CA GLY A 75 -4.19 -3.13 1.43
C GLY A 75 -4.75 -1.80 1.93
N PHE A 76 -5.83 -1.80 2.72
CA PHE A 76 -6.27 -0.59 3.43
C PHE A 76 -5.45 -0.37 4.69
N ARG A 77 -5.29 0.88 5.08
CA ARG A 77 -4.48 1.26 6.23
C ARG A 77 -5.07 0.72 7.54
N GLY A 78 -4.24 0.05 8.34
CA GLY A 78 -4.62 -0.58 9.61
C GLY A 78 -4.76 -2.11 9.54
N SER A 79 -5.14 -2.70 10.66
CA SER A 79 -5.45 -4.14 10.80
C SER A 79 -6.96 -4.44 10.80
N ASP A 80 -7.80 -3.40 10.70
CA ASP A 80 -9.25 -3.57 10.68
C ASP A 80 -9.70 -4.29 9.40
N GLU A 81 -10.43 -5.39 9.58
CA GLU A 81 -11.07 -6.13 8.49
C GLU A 81 -12.55 -5.77 8.42
N TYR A 82 -13.06 -5.59 7.20
CA TYR A 82 -14.43 -5.12 6.99
C TYR A 82 -15.33 -6.27 6.53
N SER A 83 -16.52 -6.34 7.12
CA SER A 83 -17.47 -7.41 6.81
C SER A 83 -18.14 -7.21 5.45
N LEU A 84 -18.32 -8.34 4.74
CA LEU A 84 -19.16 -8.51 3.57
C LEU A 84 -20.16 -9.64 3.86
N PRO A 85 -21.47 -9.38 3.97
CA PRO A 85 -22.16 -8.10 3.74
C PRO A 85 -21.93 -7.07 4.86
N VAL A 86 -22.27 -5.81 4.59
CA VAL A 86 -22.24 -4.71 5.58
C VAL A 86 -23.12 -5.10 6.78
N ALA A 87 -22.61 -4.95 8.00
CA ALA A 87 -23.42 -5.23 9.18
C ALA A 87 -24.56 -4.21 9.35
N GLU A 88 -25.68 -4.68 9.88
CA GLU A 88 -26.87 -3.86 10.09
C GLU A 88 -26.58 -2.64 10.98
N GLY A 89 -27.18 -1.50 10.64
CA GLY A 89 -26.93 -0.23 11.35
C GLY A 89 -25.54 0.38 11.15
N THR A 90 -24.73 -0.11 10.20
CA THR A 90 -23.40 0.46 9.94
C THR A 90 -23.45 1.60 8.93
N LEU A 91 -23.00 2.79 9.33
CA LEU A 91 -22.61 3.84 8.40
C LEU A 91 -21.19 3.54 7.91
N ARG A 92 -21.04 3.13 6.66
CA ARG A 92 -19.73 2.86 6.08
C ARG A 92 -19.26 4.04 5.24
N LEU A 93 -18.12 4.60 5.59
CA LEU A 93 -17.49 5.71 4.87
C LEU A 93 -16.16 5.23 4.28
N ALA A 94 -15.90 5.54 3.01
CA ALA A 94 -14.61 5.29 2.39
C ALA A 94 -13.81 6.59 2.30
N VAL A 95 -12.57 6.58 2.78
CA VAL A 95 -11.61 7.66 2.56
C VAL A 95 -10.63 7.23 1.49
N LEU A 96 -10.65 7.93 0.36
CA LEU A 96 -9.73 7.78 -0.76
C LEU A 96 -8.86 9.03 -0.86
N GLY A 97 -7.61 8.89 -1.26
CA GLY A 97 -6.73 10.03 -1.46
C GLY A 97 -5.27 9.64 -1.57
N ASP A 98 -4.42 10.67 -1.56
CA ASP A 98 -2.97 10.54 -1.61
C ASP A 98 -2.36 10.27 -0.21
N SER A 99 -1.13 10.74 0.00
CA SER A 99 -0.41 10.66 1.27
C SER A 99 -1.19 11.20 2.48
N GLU A 100 -2.03 12.23 2.29
CA GLU A 100 -2.81 12.83 3.37
C GLU A 100 -3.94 11.91 3.84
N ALA A 101 -4.53 11.14 2.90
CA ALA A 101 -5.53 10.14 3.20
C ALA A 101 -4.93 8.85 3.78
N GLU A 102 -3.76 8.44 3.27
CA GLU A 102 -3.07 7.24 3.77
C GLU A 102 -2.59 7.44 5.21
N GLY A 103 -1.99 8.61 5.50
CA GLY A 103 -1.45 8.94 6.81
C GLY A 103 -0.14 8.19 7.14
N VAL A 104 0.94 8.96 7.25
CA VAL A 104 2.27 8.45 7.64
C VAL A 104 2.51 8.45 9.16
N VAL A 105 1.46 8.74 9.93
CA VAL A 105 1.47 8.74 11.41
C VAL A 105 1.00 7.39 11.95
N ASP A 106 1.17 7.18 13.26
CA ASP A 106 0.64 5.99 13.93
C ASP A 106 -0.89 5.92 13.82
N TYR A 107 -1.39 4.69 13.74
CA TYR A 107 -2.78 4.37 13.45
C TYR A 107 -3.83 5.22 14.21
N PRO A 108 -3.70 5.46 15.53
CA PRO A 108 -4.70 6.24 16.30
C PRO A 108 -4.77 7.73 15.92
N TYR A 109 -3.73 8.27 15.29
CA TYR A 109 -3.61 9.68 14.96
C TYR A 109 -3.92 9.99 13.50
N MET A 110 -4.17 8.96 12.68
CA MET A 110 -4.55 9.15 11.29
C MET A 110 -5.91 9.83 11.21
N TYR A 111 -6.05 10.78 10.28
CA TYR A 111 -7.30 11.51 10.05
C TYR A 111 -8.52 10.58 9.95
N ALA A 112 -8.43 9.52 9.14
CA ALA A 112 -9.54 8.59 8.95
C ALA A 112 -9.91 7.82 10.23
N THR A 113 -8.93 7.48 11.08
CA THR A 113 -9.16 6.84 12.38
C THR A 113 -9.78 7.81 13.38
N VAL A 114 -9.30 9.06 13.42
CA VAL A 114 -9.88 10.11 14.28
C VAL A 114 -11.31 10.41 13.84
N LEU A 115 -11.57 10.48 12.53
CA LEU A 115 -12.91 10.65 11.98
C LEU A 115 -13.83 9.51 12.40
N GLU A 116 -13.42 8.25 12.25
CA GLU A 116 -14.19 7.08 12.67
C GLU A 116 -14.53 7.12 14.17
N LYS A 117 -13.55 7.46 15.00
CA LYS A 117 -13.75 7.63 16.44
C LYS A 117 -14.77 8.71 16.73
N LEU A 118 -14.60 9.90 16.14
CA LEU A 118 -15.53 11.02 16.35
C LEU A 118 -16.94 10.70 15.86
N LEU A 119 -17.08 9.98 14.73
CA LEU A 119 -18.37 9.55 14.22
C LEU A 119 -19.07 8.58 15.17
N ASN A 120 -18.34 7.63 15.74
CA ASN A 120 -18.88 6.70 16.73
C ASN A 120 -19.20 7.40 18.07
N GLU A 121 -18.47 8.46 18.44
CA GLU A 121 -18.75 9.27 19.63
C GLU A 121 -19.95 10.22 19.46
N HIS A 122 -20.18 10.76 18.25
CA HIS A 122 -21.10 11.90 18.04
C HIS A 122 -22.28 11.60 17.10
N THR A 123 -22.17 10.68 16.15
CA THR A 123 -23.03 10.64 14.94
C THR A 123 -24.09 9.53 14.99
N VAL A 124 -24.09 8.69 16.03
CA VAL A 124 -24.68 7.34 15.91
C VAL A 124 -25.51 6.89 17.14
N LEU A 125 -25.53 7.66 18.23
CA LEU A 125 -26.17 7.26 19.50
C LEU A 125 -27.38 8.12 19.89
N SER A 126 -28.20 8.54 18.93
CA SER A 126 -29.56 8.99 19.28
C SER A 126 -30.58 8.03 18.71
N ASP A 127 -31.64 7.76 19.47
CA ASP A 127 -32.78 6.89 19.12
C ASP A 127 -33.55 7.32 17.85
N LYS A 128 -33.02 8.30 17.09
CA LYS A 128 -33.61 8.93 15.92
C LYS A 128 -32.85 8.68 14.60
N HIS A 129 -31.66 8.06 14.63
CA HIS A 129 -30.87 7.79 13.42
C HIS A 129 -30.85 6.31 13.04
N ALA A 130 -30.72 6.03 11.73
CA ALA A 130 -30.73 4.67 11.18
C ALA A 130 -29.42 3.89 11.38
N TYR A 131 -28.36 4.55 11.87
CA TYR A 131 -27.04 3.97 12.05
C TYR A 131 -26.68 3.89 13.54
N THR A 132 -26.12 2.76 13.96
CA THR A 132 -25.69 2.40 15.32
C THR A 132 -24.18 2.18 15.46
N ARG A 133 -23.43 2.18 14.33
CA ARG A 133 -21.96 2.29 14.30
C ARG A 133 -21.48 2.96 13.02
N ALA A 134 -20.28 3.55 13.06
CA ALA A 134 -19.56 4.01 11.89
C ALA A 134 -18.32 3.14 11.64
N GLU A 135 -18.10 2.77 10.37
CA GLU A 135 -16.90 2.09 9.89
C GLU A 135 -16.25 2.95 8.80
N VAL A 136 -14.94 3.22 8.93
CA VAL A 136 -14.20 4.00 7.93
C VAL A 136 -13.19 3.13 7.20
N LEU A 137 -13.41 2.89 5.90
CA LEU A 137 -12.47 2.23 4.99
C LEU A 137 -11.32 3.20 4.68
N LYS A 138 -10.12 2.89 5.15
CA LYS A 138 -8.94 3.77 5.09
C LYS A 138 -8.13 3.46 3.82
N ALA A 139 -8.70 3.81 2.67
CA ALA A 139 -8.22 3.44 1.34
C ALA A 139 -7.36 4.52 0.66
N GLY A 140 -6.66 5.36 1.43
CA GLY A 140 -5.66 6.28 0.87
C GLY A 140 -4.38 5.55 0.46
N VAL A 141 -3.74 6.01 -0.61
CA VAL A 141 -2.46 5.46 -1.09
C VAL A 141 -1.55 6.61 -1.53
N TYR A 142 -0.33 6.65 -1.01
CA TYR A 142 0.67 7.67 -1.31
C TYR A 142 0.85 7.86 -2.80
N GLY A 143 0.79 9.12 -3.23
CA GLY A 143 1.06 9.54 -4.61
C GLY A 143 -0.05 9.23 -5.61
N TYR A 144 -1.20 8.71 -5.18
CA TYR A 144 -2.32 8.48 -6.10
C TYR A 144 -2.90 9.78 -6.66
N GLY A 145 -3.10 9.78 -7.99
CA GLY A 145 -3.94 10.72 -8.71
C GLY A 145 -5.42 10.30 -8.78
N PRO A 146 -6.31 11.17 -9.31
CA PRO A 146 -7.75 10.90 -9.39
C PRO A 146 -8.15 9.59 -10.09
N CYS A 147 -7.54 9.25 -11.23
CA CYS A 147 -7.79 8.01 -11.96
C CYS A 147 -7.35 6.79 -11.16
N GLN A 148 -6.20 6.85 -10.46
CA GLN A 148 -5.76 5.76 -9.59
C GLN A 148 -6.73 5.56 -8.41
N MET A 149 -7.23 6.64 -7.82
CA MET A 149 -8.26 6.58 -6.78
C MET A 149 -9.56 5.95 -7.29
N LEU A 150 -9.99 6.30 -8.51
CA LEU A 150 -11.18 5.71 -9.14
C LEU A 150 -10.98 4.21 -9.41
N ARG A 151 -9.81 3.79 -9.90
CA ARG A 151 -9.51 2.36 -10.12
C ARG A 151 -9.46 1.57 -8.82
N LEU A 152 -8.87 2.13 -7.76
CA LEU A 152 -8.92 1.52 -6.43
C LEU A 152 -10.36 1.41 -5.91
N PHE A 153 -11.17 2.43 -6.16
CA PHE A 153 -12.58 2.42 -5.79
C PHE A 153 -13.32 1.27 -6.46
N GLU A 154 -13.26 1.19 -7.79
CA GLU A 154 -13.94 0.16 -8.58
C GLU A 154 -13.42 -1.26 -8.25
N ALA A 155 -12.10 -1.41 -8.11
CA ALA A 155 -11.49 -2.72 -7.92
C ALA A 155 -11.69 -3.29 -6.50
N ARG A 156 -11.70 -2.45 -5.46
CA ARG A 156 -11.67 -2.93 -4.06
C ARG A 156 -12.66 -2.26 -3.12
N VAL A 157 -12.89 -0.96 -3.24
CA VAL A 157 -13.73 -0.25 -2.25
C VAL A 157 -15.22 -0.47 -2.52
N MET A 158 -15.63 -0.50 -3.79
CA MET A 158 -17.04 -0.55 -4.19
C MET A 158 -17.76 -1.79 -3.65
N ARG A 159 -17.08 -2.94 -3.56
CA ARG A 159 -17.65 -4.18 -2.99
C ARG A 159 -18.07 -4.04 -1.52
N TYR A 160 -17.44 -3.13 -0.78
CA TYR A 160 -17.78 -2.82 0.61
C TYR A 160 -19.02 -1.96 0.76
N ARG A 161 -19.60 -1.47 -0.34
CA ARG A 161 -20.83 -0.66 -0.37
C ARG A 161 -20.80 0.52 0.62
N PRO A 162 -19.79 1.40 0.54
CA PRO A 162 -19.78 2.61 1.37
C PRO A 162 -21.03 3.46 1.10
N ASN A 163 -21.60 4.04 2.15
CA ASN A 163 -22.66 5.04 2.08
C ASN A 163 -22.11 6.40 1.66
N ILE A 164 -20.88 6.71 2.06
CA ILE A 164 -20.19 7.97 1.79
C ILE A 164 -18.80 7.66 1.25
N VAL A 165 -18.40 8.34 0.18
CA VAL A 165 -17.03 8.30 -0.34
C VAL A 165 -16.45 9.71 -0.22
N TYR A 166 -15.39 9.84 0.58
CA TYR A 166 -14.69 11.09 0.81
C TYR A 166 -13.35 11.05 0.07
N LEU A 167 -13.16 11.99 -0.87
CA LEU A 167 -11.96 12.11 -1.70
C LEU A 167 -11.09 13.25 -1.20
N LEU A 168 -9.84 12.93 -0.86
CA LEU A 168 -8.78 13.88 -0.48
C LEU A 168 -7.77 13.97 -1.62
N HIS A 169 -7.78 15.10 -2.33
CA HIS A 169 -6.82 15.39 -3.38
C HIS A 169 -6.32 16.83 -3.26
N ASN A 170 -5.00 17.02 -3.13
CA ASN A 170 -4.40 18.33 -2.85
C ASN A 170 -3.86 19.08 -4.09
N HIS A 171 -4.30 18.71 -5.30
CA HIS A 171 -3.89 19.30 -6.59
C HIS A 171 -2.39 19.22 -6.95
N LYS A 172 -1.50 18.73 -6.06
CA LYS A 172 -0.06 18.60 -6.37
C LYS A 172 0.21 17.62 -7.51
N PHE A 173 -0.73 16.71 -7.77
CA PHE A 173 -0.68 15.69 -8.83
C PHE A 173 -1.96 15.73 -9.69
N ALA A 174 -2.38 16.92 -10.13
CA ALA A 174 -3.59 17.06 -10.95
C ALA A 174 -3.42 16.51 -12.39
N GLY A 175 -2.18 16.26 -12.83
CA GLY A 175 -1.92 15.47 -14.03
C GLY A 175 -2.05 13.99 -13.68
N ASP A 176 -2.90 13.27 -14.41
CA ASP A 176 -3.09 11.85 -14.23
C ASP A 176 -2.70 11.10 -15.51
N ASP A 177 -1.64 10.30 -15.41
CA ASP A 177 -1.10 9.50 -16.51
C ASP A 177 -1.78 8.11 -16.61
N PHE A 178 -2.81 7.84 -15.81
CA PHE A 178 -3.47 6.54 -15.73
C PHE A 178 -4.89 6.54 -16.28
N CYS A 179 -5.41 7.68 -16.72
CA CYS A 179 -6.60 7.72 -17.56
C CYS A 179 -6.69 8.98 -18.42
N ARG A 180 -7.42 8.86 -19.54
CA ARG A 180 -7.73 9.97 -20.43
C ARG A 180 -9.14 9.85 -20.99
N LEU A 181 -9.64 10.94 -21.54
CA LEU A 181 -10.84 10.90 -22.36
C LEU A 181 -10.48 10.44 -23.78
N ASN A 182 -11.27 9.52 -24.33
CA ASN A 182 -11.18 9.17 -25.74
C ASN A 182 -11.91 10.22 -26.62
N ASN A 183 -11.94 9.99 -27.94
CA ASN A 183 -12.60 10.90 -28.88
C ASN A 183 -14.13 11.03 -28.65
N ASN A 184 -14.74 10.12 -27.88
CA ASN A 184 -16.15 10.12 -27.53
C ASN A 184 -16.40 10.69 -26.12
N GLU A 185 -15.40 11.33 -25.50
CA GLU A 185 -15.48 11.84 -24.11
C GLU A 185 -15.69 10.74 -23.05
N GLU A 186 -15.38 9.49 -23.38
CA GLU A 186 -15.43 8.38 -22.42
C GLU A 186 -14.09 8.26 -21.70
N LEU A 187 -14.14 8.01 -20.40
CA LEU A 187 -12.95 7.76 -19.59
C LEU A 187 -12.36 6.40 -19.94
N VAL A 188 -11.10 6.38 -20.35
CA VAL A 188 -10.34 5.16 -20.66
C VAL A 188 -9.12 5.10 -19.76
N TYR A 189 -8.94 3.98 -19.08
CA TYR A 189 -7.76 3.73 -18.27
C TYR A 189 -6.54 3.45 -19.13
N GLU A 190 -5.42 4.01 -18.71
CA GLU A 190 -4.10 3.73 -19.26
C GLU A 190 -3.35 2.88 -18.24
N ASP A 191 -3.09 1.63 -18.61
CA ASP A 191 -2.32 0.74 -17.77
C ASP A 191 -0.83 1.10 -17.85
N LEU A 192 -0.16 0.98 -16.71
CA LEU A 192 1.28 1.10 -16.63
C LEU A 192 1.91 -0.02 -17.48
N GLN A 193 2.47 0.34 -18.64
CA GLN A 193 3.17 -0.59 -19.51
C GLN A 193 4.68 -0.45 -19.31
N TYR A 194 5.34 -1.57 -19.03
CA TYR A 194 6.79 -1.69 -19.12
C TYR A 194 7.12 -2.65 -20.25
N ASN A 195 8.15 -2.33 -21.05
CA ASN A 195 8.79 -3.37 -21.83
C ASN A 195 9.67 -4.24 -20.93
N ASP A 196 9.92 -5.50 -21.32
CA ASP A 196 10.71 -6.46 -20.52
C ASP A 196 12.07 -5.87 -20.10
N LEU A 197 12.67 -5.05 -20.96
CA LEU A 197 13.98 -4.44 -20.73
C LEU A 197 13.93 -3.35 -19.64
N GLU A 198 12.89 -2.54 -19.60
CA GLU A 198 12.63 -1.56 -18.53
C GLU A 198 12.31 -2.26 -17.21
N TYR A 199 11.55 -3.35 -17.26
CA TYR A 199 11.22 -4.15 -16.10
C TYR A 199 12.47 -4.77 -15.47
N TYR A 200 13.28 -5.49 -16.25
CA TYR A 200 14.50 -6.13 -15.78
C TYR A 200 15.64 -5.14 -15.50
N GLY A 201 15.75 -4.06 -16.26
CA GLY A 201 16.77 -3.03 -16.07
C GLY A 201 16.68 -2.32 -14.71
N ARG A 202 15.46 -2.17 -14.17
CA ARG A 202 15.23 -1.59 -12.84
C ARG A 202 15.72 -2.46 -11.69
N TRP A 203 15.72 -3.79 -11.85
CA TRP A 203 16.29 -4.71 -10.86
C TRP A 203 17.82 -4.73 -10.86
N ILE A 204 18.46 -4.33 -11.97
CA ILE A 204 19.91 -4.33 -12.12
C ILE A 204 20.54 -3.01 -11.65
N MET A 205 19.81 -1.90 -11.73
CA MET A 205 20.29 -0.55 -11.35
C MET A 205 19.76 -0.04 -10.00
N GLY A 206 19.02 -0.88 -9.25
CA GLY A 206 18.57 -0.60 -7.89
C GLY A 206 19.62 -0.90 -6.84
#